data_AF-A0A954H4J1-F1
#
_entry.id   AF-A0A954H4J1-F1
#
_cell.length_a   1.000
_cell.length_b   1.000
_cell.length_c   1.000
_cell.angle_alpha   90.00
_cell.angle_beta   90.00
_cell.angle_gamma   90.00
#
_symmetry.space_group_name_H-M   'P 1'
#
loop_
_entity.id
_entity.type
_entity.pdbx_description
1 polymer ?
#
loop_
_entity_poly.entity_id
_entity_poly.type
_entity_poly.pdbx_seq_one_letter_code
_entity_poly.pdbx_strand_id
1 'polypeptide(L)'
;MIVQILLTRLRPFLMTACFLAIAASSAPADQKLVIIAGKPSHPPRMHEFNAGVQLLTSCLKNVPGLRVEFVLNGWPRDESIFADADAVVFYMDGGGKHEVVQENGRRLKLIDEWVKRGVGIGCMHYGVEVVPDQAGQEMKRWIG
;
A
#
# COMPACT_ATOMS: atom_id res chain seq x y z
N MET A 1 17.94 -55.81 38.83
CA MET A 1 19.42 -55.88 38.87
C MET A 1 19.86 -56.87 37.78
N ILE A 2 19.82 -56.49 36.49
CA ILE A 2 21.05 -56.37 35.65
C ILE A 2 20.80 -55.52 34.37
N VAL A 3 19.61 -54.96 34.15
CA VAL A 3 19.32 -54.12 32.97
C VAL A 3 19.09 -52.66 33.35
N GLN A 4 19.96 -52.16 34.23
CA GLN A 4 20.31 -50.75 34.27
C GLN A 4 21.61 -50.65 33.43
N ILE A 5 21.78 -49.65 32.56
CA ILE A 5 23.05 -48.95 32.23
C ILE A 5 23.25 -48.57 30.74
N LEU A 6 22.57 -49.14 29.75
CA LEU A 6 22.94 -48.89 28.33
C LEU A 6 22.06 -47.94 27.50
N LEU A 7 21.30 -47.02 28.10
CA LEU A 7 20.51 -46.03 27.34
C LEU A 7 20.68 -44.57 27.81
N THR A 8 21.72 -44.27 28.59
CA THR A 8 21.97 -42.94 29.18
C THR A 8 23.15 -42.17 28.56
N ARG A 9 23.57 -42.49 27.33
CA ARG A 9 24.75 -41.85 26.72
C ARG A 9 24.60 -41.59 25.21
N LEU A 10 23.60 -40.82 24.77
CA LEU A 10 23.61 -40.26 23.39
C LEU A 10 22.66 -39.07 23.15
N ARG A 11 22.32 -38.31 24.20
CA ARG A 11 21.60 -37.02 24.07
C ARG A 11 22.44 -35.96 24.79
N PRO A 12 23.43 -35.34 24.11
CA PRO A 12 23.40 -33.87 24.07
C PRO A 12 24.14 -33.26 22.87
N PHE A 13 24.01 -33.75 21.63
CA PHE A 13 24.79 -33.15 20.52
C PHE A 13 24.04 -32.85 19.21
N LEU A 14 22.73 -33.09 19.12
CA LEU A 14 21.95 -32.75 17.91
C LEU A 14 20.92 -31.63 18.11
N MET A 15 21.15 -30.76 19.11
CA MET A 15 20.32 -29.59 19.41
C MET A 15 21.22 -28.33 19.47
N THR A 16 22.17 -28.18 18.53
CA THR A 16 23.04 -26.99 18.50
C THR A 16 23.24 -26.43 17.09
N ALA A 17 22.68 -27.06 16.04
CA ALA A 17 22.89 -26.61 14.66
C ALA A 17 21.70 -25.85 14.03
N CYS A 18 20.63 -25.56 14.77
CA CYS A 18 19.41 -24.97 14.20
C CYS A 18 19.03 -23.62 14.83
N PHE A 19 20.02 -22.81 15.24
CA PHE A 19 19.80 -21.48 15.82
C PHE A 19 20.67 -20.37 15.20
N LEU A 20 21.27 -20.60 14.02
CA LEU A 20 22.13 -19.62 13.36
C LEU A 20 21.66 -19.26 11.94
N ALA A 21 20.38 -18.91 11.79
CA ALA A 21 19.85 -18.38 10.53
C ALA A 21 18.70 -17.38 10.72
N ILE A 22 18.73 -16.58 11.79
CA ILE A 22 17.79 -15.47 11.96
C ILE A 22 18.60 -14.18 12.06
N ALA A 23 18.15 -13.16 11.33
CA ALA A 23 18.76 -11.85 11.13
C ALA A 23 19.86 -11.73 10.07
N ALA A 24 19.62 -12.27 8.87
CA ALA A 24 19.87 -11.40 7.72
C ALA A 24 18.73 -10.37 7.71
N SER A 25 18.97 -9.19 8.29
CA SER A 25 18.10 -8.04 8.02
C SER A 25 18.23 -7.76 6.53
N SER A 26 17.31 -8.27 5.72
CA SER A 26 17.13 -7.76 4.36
C SER A 26 16.96 -6.26 4.51
N ALA A 27 17.80 -5.48 3.81
CA ALA A 27 17.49 -4.07 3.60
C ALA A 27 16.01 -4.00 3.17
N PRO A 28 15.22 -3.06 3.70
CA PRO A 28 13.83 -2.93 3.30
C PRO A 28 13.80 -2.90 1.78
N ALA A 29 13.08 -3.85 1.16
CA ALA A 29 12.89 -3.82 -0.27
C ALA A 29 12.32 -2.45 -0.62
N ASP A 30 12.84 -1.79 -1.66
CA ASP A 30 12.38 -0.47 -2.05
C ASP A 30 10.89 -0.52 -2.38
N GLN A 31 10.05 -0.11 -1.43
CA GLN A 31 8.60 -0.08 -1.58
C GLN A 31 8.23 1.14 -2.42
N LYS A 32 7.33 0.96 -3.39
CA LYS A 32 6.80 2.03 -4.22
C LYS A 32 5.43 2.47 -3.73
N LEU A 33 5.34 3.73 -3.32
CA LEU A 33 4.08 4.42 -3.03
C LEU A 33 3.73 5.38 -4.18
N VAL A 34 2.53 5.26 -4.75
CA VAL A 34 1.98 6.22 -5.71
C VAL A 34 0.91 7.06 -5.03
N ILE A 35 1.04 8.39 -5.05
CA ILE A 35 0.07 9.32 -4.47
C ILE A 35 -0.64 10.09 -5.58
N ILE A 36 -1.96 9.93 -5.69
CA ILE A 36 -2.76 10.56 -6.75
C ILE A 36 -3.47 11.80 -6.18
N ALA A 37 -3.15 12.97 -6.73
CA ALA A 37 -3.93 14.17 -6.51
C ALA A 37 -5.21 14.15 -7.36
N GLY A 38 -6.33 14.53 -6.75
CA GLY A 38 -7.55 14.83 -7.49
C GLY A 38 -7.40 16.04 -8.39
N LYS A 39 -8.38 16.24 -9.28
CA LYS A 39 -8.50 17.49 -10.05
C LYS A 39 -8.72 18.67 -9.09
N PRO A 40 -8.17 19.86 -9.39
CA PRO A 40 -8.46 21.06 -8.61
C PRO A 40 -9.98 21.29 -8.50
N SER A 41 -10.48 21.36 -7.27
CA SER A 41 -11.90 21.52 -6.97
C SER A 41 -12.20 22.66 -5.99
N HIS A 42 -11.15 23.25 -5.40
CA HIS A 42 -11.24 24.30 -4.39
C HIS A 42 -10.41 25.53 -4.79
N PRO A 43 -10.72 26.72 -4.24
CA PRO A 43 -9.90 27.91 -4.41
C PRO A 43 -8.53 27.82 -3.73
N PRO A 44 -7.59 28.71 -4.10
CA PRO A 44 -6.28 28.83 -3.45
C PRO A 44 -6.34 28.88 -1.92
N ARG A 45 -5.43 28.12 -1.27
CA ARG A 45 -5.29 27.96 0.20
C ARG A 45 -6.35 27.09 0.89
N MET A 46 -7.10 26.31 0.11
CA MET A 46 -8.02 25.27 0.61
C MET A 46 -7.43 23.88 0.33
N HIS A 47 -8.26 22.89 -0.06
CA HIS A 47 -7.80 21.56 -0.46
C HIS A 47 -7.03 21.59 -1.79
N GLU A 48 -5.75 21.94 -1.70
CA GLU A 48 -4.81 21.97 -2.81
C GLU A 48 -4.17 20.59 -3.03
N PHE A 49 -4.89 19.70 -3.73
CA PHE A 49 -4.45 18.32 -3.92
C PHE A 49 -3.07 18.21 -4.59
N ASN A 50 -2.88 18.94 -5.70
CA ASN A 50 -1.63 18.93 -6.45
C ASN A 50 -0.44 19.43 -5.62
N ALA A 51 -0.63 20.50 -4.84
CA ALA A 51 0.43 21.01 -3.97
C ALA A 51 0.69 20.04 -2.81
N GLY A 52 -0.37 19.45 -2.25
CA GLY A 52 -0.27 18.52 -1.14
C GLY A 52 0.50 17.24 -1.49
N VAL A 53 0.25 16.62 -2.65
CA VAL A 53 1.01 15.42 -3.04
C VAL A 53 2.49 15.70 -3.30
N GLN A 54 2.82 16.87 -3.85
CA GLN A 54 4.21 17.29 -4.06
C GLN A 54 4.93 17.55 -2.73
N LEU A 55 4.26 18.23 -1.79
CA LEU A 55 4.79 18.47 -0.45
C LEU A 55 4.99 17.15 0.30
N LEU A 56 3.98 16.27 0.29
CA LEU A 56 4.05 14.98 0.97
C LEU A 56 5.16 14.10 0.39
N THR A 57 5.29 14.04 -0.93
CA THR A 57 6.41 13.35 -1.59
C THR A 57 7.76 13.91 -1.12
N SER A 58 7.89 15.24 -1.02
CA SER A 58 9.10 15.89 -0.52
C SER A 58 9.40 15.57 0.95
N CYS A 59 8.37 15.42 1.79
CA CYS A 59 8.51 15.00 3.19
C CYS A 59 8.96 13.53 3.32
N LEU A 60 8.54 12.67 2.38
CA LEU A 60 8.83 11.23 2.39
C LEU A 60 10.14 10.85 1.69
N LYS A 61 10.78 11.77 0.95
CA LYS A 61 11.95 11.51 0.10
C LYS A 61 13.15 10.84 0.78
N ASN A 62 13.26 10.99 2.10
CA ASN A 62 14.39 10.49 2.90
C ASN A 62 14.04 9.25 3.73
N VAL A 63 12.85 8.66 3.54
CA VAL A 63 12.46 7.42 4.21
C VAL A 63 13.24 6.26 3.58
N PRO A 64 14.11 5.55 4.33
CA PRO A 64 14.90 4.46 3.76
C PRO A 64 14.00 3.33 3.23
N GLY A 65 14.28 2.85 2.01
CA GLY A 65 13.50 1.79 1.38
C GLY A 65 12.12 2.22 0.88
N LEU A 66 11.86 3.52 0.72
CA LEU A 66 10.61 4.04 0.16
C LEU A 66 10.86 4.94 -1.04
N ARG A 67 10.37 4.52 -2.20
CA ARG A 67 10.23 5.35 -3.40
C ARG A 67 8.81 5.90 -3.44
N VAL A 68 8.68 7.22 -3.55
CA VAL A 68 7.37 7.89 -3.67
C VAL A 68 7.28 8.57 -5.02
N GLU A 69 6.24 8.23 -5.78
CA GLU A 69 5.85 8.90 -7.02
C GLU A 69 4.47 9.54 -6.84
N PHE A 70 4.17 10.60 -7.57
CA PHE A 70 2.86 11.25 -7.51
C PHE A 70 2.28 11.49 -8.90
N VAL A 71 0.95 11.56 -8.95
CA VAL A 71 0.16 11.92 -10.13
C VAL A 71 -0.59 13.21 -9.83
N LEU A 72 -0.64 14.11 -10.82
CA LEU A 72 -1.38 15.37 -10.74
C LEU A 72 -2.68 15.29 -11.55
N ASN A 73 -3.68 16.04 -11.12
CA ASN A 73 -4.92 16.30 -11.85
C ASN A 73 -5.80 15.07 -12.16
N GLY A 74 -5.92 14.16 -11.19
CA GLY A 74 -6.78 12.99 -11.27
C GLY A 74 -6.06 11.76 -11.77
N TRP A 75 -6.81 10.83 -12.37
CA TRP A 75 -6.27 9.56 -12.85
C TRP A 75 -5.23 9.76 -13.96
N PRO A 76 -4.08 9.06 -13.94
CA PRO A 76 -3.03 9.27 -14.92
C PRO A 76 -3.44 8.77 -16.31
N ARG A 77 -2.89 9.41 -17.35
CA ARG A 77 -3.01 8.92 -18.73
C ARG A 77 -2.18 7.67 -18.97
N ASP A 78 -1.03 7.57 -18.32
CA ASP A 78 -0.14 6.41 -18.37
C ASP A 78 -0.27 5.60 -17.08
N GLU A 79 -0.94 4.45 -17.17
CA GLU A 79 -1.17 3.55 -16.03
C GLU A 79 0.06 2.68 -15.71
N SER A 80 1.15 2.75 -16.49
CA SER A 80 2.39 2.02 -16.19
C SER A 80 3.02 2.42 -14.86
N ILE A 81 2.68 3.61 -14.35
CA ILE A 81 3.07 4.07 -13.01
C ILE A 81 2.59 3.11 -11.90
N PHE A 82 1.55 2.31 -12.14
CA PHE A 82 1.01 1.35 -11.17
C PHE A 82 1.61 -0.06 -11.28
N ALA A 83 2.44 -0.34 -12.28
CA ALA A 83 2.87 -1.70 -12.60
C ALA A 83 3.58 -2.41 -11.44
N ASP A 84 4.39 -1.66 -10.71
CA ASP A 84 5.23 -2.07 -9.59
C ASP A 84 4.88 -1.34 -8.28
N ALA A 85 3.67 -0.79 -8.16
CA ALA A 85 3.24 -0.10 -6.95
C ALA A 85 2.92 -1.10 -5.83
N ASP A 86 3.52 -0.90 -4.65
CA ASP A 86 3.16 -1.62 -3.43
C ASP A 86 1.96 -0.96 -2.73
N ALA A 87 1.80 0.35 -2.90
CA ALA A 87 0.64 1.08 -2.40
C ALA A 87 0.22 2.25 -3.30
N VAL A 88 -1.09 2.54 -3.31
CA VAL A 88 -1.70 3.70 -3.98
C VAL A 88 -2.54 4.49 -2.98
N VAL A 89 -2.27 5.79 -2.88
CA VAL A 89 -3.02 6.71 -2.01
C VAL A 89 -3.77 7.75 -2.83
N PHE A 90 -5.05 7.93 -2.55
CA PHE A 90 -5.92 8.91 -3.19
C PHE A 90 -6.09 10.16 -2.30
N TYR A 91 -5.60 11.31 -2.76
CA TYR A 91 -5.84 12.61 -2.13
C TYR A 91 -6.69 13.49 -3.05
N MET A 92 -8.00 13.43 -2.87
CA MET A 92 -8.98 13.99 -3.81
C MET A 92 -10.35 14.21 -3.18
N ASP A 93 -11.29 14.77 -3.94
CA ASP A 93 -12.71 14.77 -3.60
C ASP A 93 -13.26 13.33 -3.54
N GLY A 94 -14.24 13.11 -2.67
CA GLY A 94 -15.00 11.87 -2.54
C GLY A 94 -16.29 11.84 -3.36
N GLY A 95 -17.17 10.88 -3.02
CA GLY A 95 -18.47 10.68 -3.64
C GLY A 95 -18.36 10.45 -5.16
N GLY A 96 -19.26 11.05 -5.93
CA GLY A 96 -19.27 10.95 -7.39
C GLY A 96 -18.09 11.61 -8.12
N LYS A 97 -17.20 12.31 -7.40
CA LYS A 97 -15.98 12.92 -7.95
C LYS A 97 -14.72 12.09 -7.68
N HIS A 98 -14.82 11.05 -6.86
CA HIS A 98 -13.69 10.18 -6.59
C HIS A 98 -13.25 9.48 -7.88
N GLU A 99 -11.95 9.50 -8.19
CA GLU A 99 -11.43 8.91 -9.45
C GLU A 99 -11.75 7.41 -9.58
N VAL A 100 -11.93 6.69 -8.47
CA VAL A 100 -12.27 5.25 -8.38
C VAL A 100 -13.64 4.94 -9.01
N VAL A 101 -14.62 5.83 -8.84
CA VAL A 101 -15.99 5.61 -9.32
C VAL A 101 -16.22 6.10 -10.74
N GLN A 102 -15.20 6.67 -11.38
CA GLN A 102 -15.29 7.15 -12.76
C GLN A 102 -15.19 6.01 -13.78
N GLU A 103 -15.36 6.37 -15.06
CA GLU A 103 -15.19 5.46 -16.20
C GLU A 103 -16.05 4.19 -16.11
N ASN A 104 -17.30 4.35 -15.68
CA ASN A 104 -18.31 3.29 -15.66
C ASN A 104 -17.83 2.00 -14.97
N GLY A 105 -17.06 2.15 -13.88
CA GLY A 105 -16.56 1.04 -13.06
C GLY A 105 -15.30 0.36 -13.58
N ARG A 106 -14.67 0.82 -14.68
CA ARG A 106 -13.38 0.27 -15.14
C ARG A 106 -12.30 0.43 -14.06
N ARG A 107 -12.18 1.62 -13.48
CA ARG A 107 -11.16 1.93 -12.46
C ARG A 107 -11.38 1.18 -11.16
N LEU A 108 -12.63 1.10 -10.71
CA LEU A 108 -13.03 0.28 -9.55
C LEU A 108 -12.53 -1.16 -9.70
N LYS A 109 -12.80 -1.79 -10.85
CA LYS A 109 -12.35 -3.17 -11.13
C LYS A 109 -10.82 -3.28 -11.15
N LEU A 110 -10.14 -2.33 -11.79
CA LEU A 110 -8.69 -2.31 -11.86
C LEU A 110 -8.05 -2.25 -10.46
N ILE A 111 -8.59 -1.42 -9.57
CA ILE A 111 -8.10 -1.30 -8.19
C ILE A 111 -8.42 -2.56 -7.38
N ASP A 112 -9.60 -3.16 -7.57
CA ASP A 112 -9.93 -4.42 -6.91
C ASP A 112 -8.93 -5.54 -7.29
N GLU A 113 -8.46 -5.56 -8.55
CA GLU A 113 -7.37 -6.46 -8.97
C GLU A 113 -6.01 -6.11 -8.33
N TRP A 114 -5.72 -4.83 -8.09
CA TRP A 114 -4.52 -4.43 -7.34
C TRP A 114 -4.58 -4.94 -5.90
N VAL A 115 -5.71 -4.77 -5.23
CA VAL A 115 -5.89 -5.22 -3.84
C VAL A 115 -5.77 -6.73 -3.74
N LYS A 116 -6.35 -7.50 -4.67
CA LYS A 116 -6.18 -8.96 -4.73
C LYS A 116 -4.72 -9.41 -4.87
N ARG A 117 -3.88 -8.58 -5.51
CA ARG A 117 -2.44 -8.82 -5.66
C ARG A 117 -1.62 -8.36 -4.43
N GLY A 118 -2.26 -7.74 -3.44
CA GLY A 118 -1.61 -7.26 -2.22
C GLY A 118 -1.20 -5.80 -2.24
N VAL A 119 -1.61 -5.01 -3.24
CA VAL A 119 -1.36 -3.56 -3.26
C VAL A 119 -2.19 -2.87 -2.19
N GLY A 120 -1.55 -2.10 -1.33
CA GLY A 120 -2.22 -1.31 -0.31
C GLY A 120 -2.98 -0.11 -0.90
N ILE A 121 -4.18 0.15 -0.40
CA ILE A 121 -4.97 1.33 -0.79
C ILE A 121 -5.08 2.26 0.41
N GLY A 122 -4.96 3.56 0.16
CA GLY A 122 -5.22 4.59 1.16
C GLY A 122 -6.01 5.76 0.59
N CYS A 123 -6.76 6.43 1.44
CA CYS A 123 -7.51 7.62 1.08
C CYS A 123 -7.27 8.74 2.10
N MET A 124 -7.22 9.98 1.63
CA MET A 124 -7.00 11.15 2.47
C MET A 124 -8.24 12.05 2.49
N HIS A 125 -8.59 12.53 3.69
CA HIS A 125 -9.71 13.45 3.90
C HIS A 125 -11.00 12.92 3.28
N TYR A 126 -11.68 13.71 2.46
CA TYR A 126 -12.95 13.35 1.82
C TYR A 126 -12.81 12.21 0.80
N GLY A 127 -11.59 11.85 0.39
CA GLY A 127 -11.35 10.68 -0.46
C GLY A 127 -11.76 9.34 0.18
N VAL A 128 -12.07 9.29 1.48
CA VAL A 128 -12.65 8.08 2.10
C VAL A 128 -14.09 7.81 1.66
N GLU A 129 -14.78 8.82 1.12
CA GLU A 129 -16.17 8.73 0.69
C GLU A 129 -16.28 8.39 -0.79
N VAL A 130 -17.23 7.52 -1.14
CA VAL A 130 -17.54 7.10 -2.52
C VAL A 130 -19.05 7.05 -2.73
N VAL A 131 -19.50 6.75 -3.95
CA VAL A 131 -20.91 6.43 -4.20
C VAL A 131 -21.24 5.08 -3.54
N PRO A 132 -22.12 5.03 -2.51
CA PRO A 132 -22.25 3.83 -1.66
C PRO A 132 -22.64 2.57 -2.43
N ASP A 133 -23.63 2.67 -3.32
CA ASP A 133 -24.15 1.52 -4.08
C ASP A 133 -23.22 1.07 -5.22
N GLN A 134 -22.19 1.85 -5.54
CA GLN A 134 -21.24 1.55 -6.60
C GLN A 134 -19.93 0.96 -6.07
N ALA A 135 -19.38 1.52 -4.98
CA ALA A 135 -18.03 1.19 -4.51
C ALA A 135 -17.93 1.05 -2.98
N GLY A 136 -19.05 1.15 -2.24
CA GLY A 136 -19.02 1.13 -0.79
C GLY A 136 -18.54 -0.21 -0.20
N GLN A 137 -18.81 -1.33 -0.88
CA GLN A 137 -18.34 -2.64 -0.44
C GLN A 137 -16.84 -2.82 -0.70
N GLU A 138 -16.36 -2.32 -1.84
CA GLU A 138 -14.95 -2.29 -2.22
C GLU A 138 -14.16 -1.48 -1.20
N MET A 139 -14.57 -0.24 -0.91
CA MET A 139 -13.88 0.62 0.05
C MET A 139 -13.73 -0.03 1.43
N LYS A 140 -14.79 -0.66 1.96
CA LYS A 140 -14.70 -1.41 3.23
C LYS A 140 -13.67 -2.54 3.17
N ARG A 141 -13.65 -3.30 2.08
CA ARG A 141 -12.64 -4.38 1.90
C ARG A 141 -11.23 -3.82 1.77
N TRP A 142 -11.06 -2.65 1.16
CA TRP A 142 -9.76 -2.09 0.82
C TRP A 142 -9.11 -1.36 2.00
N ILE A 143 -9.88 -0.59 2.78
CA ILE A 143 -9.34 0.33 3.79
C ILE A 143 -9.96 0.19 5.20
N GLY A 144 -10.92 -0.74 5.41
CA GLY A 144 -11.52 -1.03 6.74
C GLY A 144 -13.04 -1.03 6.75
#